data_AF-A0A235HTC5-F1
#
_entry.id   AF-A0A235HTC5-F1
#
_cell.length_a   1.000
_cell.length_b   1.000
_cell.length_c   1.000
_cell.angle_alpha   90.00
_cell.angle_beta   90.00
_cell.angle_gamma   90.00
#
_symmetry.space_group_name_H-M   'P 1'
#
loop_
_entity.id
_entity.type
_entity.pdbx_description
1 polymer ?
#
loop_
_entity_poly.entity_id
_entity_poly.type
_entity_poly.pdbx_seq_one_letter_code
_entity_poly.pdbx_strand_id
1 'polypeptide(L)'
;MSNNKFKEYVPSVQTKLLTQIKKHKISKLVRYSWLSPEEASKEWDIPRSSVFRLTAGTLLITLETNLIVGFSSLPEKASITVWLEKTEEGEQDKETSIINDDELYSIDSCDQVYSEQSICELLNRQVRTIKILKKEPENILLAQLPCEAGLLIEFNNGTELVLSHGLHDNSDDFAIIFKHEIRPDILDKLQEIEA
;
A
#
# COMPACT_ATOMS: atom_id res chain seq x y z
N MET A 1 19.46 -7.03 20.20
CA MET A 1 19.38 -5.83 19.32
C MET A 1 18.33 -6.18 18.29
N SER A 2 17.15 -5.57 18.33
CA SER A 2 16.16 -5.79 17.28
C SER A 2 16.75 -5.33 15.96
N ASN A 3 16.64 -6.18 14.93
CA ASN A 3 17.18 -5.86 13.63
C ASN A 3 16.28 -4.78 13.01
N ASN A 4 16.72 -3.52 13.07
CA ASN A 4 15.93 -2.35 12.64
C ASN A 4 15.57 -2.35 11.13
N LYS A 5 16.01 -3.37 10.40
CA LYS A 5 15.85 -3.59 8.96
C LYS A 5 14.40 -3.84 8.53
N PHE A 6 13.62 -4.55 9.33
CA PHE A 6 12.23 -4.93 9.01
C PHE A 6 11.20 -3.99 9.66
N LYS A 7 11.67 -2.91 10.31
CA LYS A 7 10.79 -2.02 11.03
C LYS A 7 10.00 -1.10 10.09
N GLU A 8 8.77 -0.87 10.48
CA GLU A 8 7.82 0.06 9.87
C GLU A 8 8.16 1.53 10.11
N TYR A 9 8.03 2.31 9.05
CA TYR A 9 8.26 3.75 9.06
C TYR A 9 7.40 4.46 8.01
N VAL A 10 7.20 5.76 8.18
CA VAL A 10 6.54 6.59 7.14
C VAL A 10 7.39 6.69 5.87
N PRO A 11 6.78 6.89 4.69
CA PRO A 11 7.46 6.90 3.39
C PRO A 11 8.73 7.76 3.31
N SER A 12 8.73 8.97 3.85
CA SER A 12 9.89 9.89 3.79
C SER A 12 11.13 9.38 4.53
N VAL A 13 10.96 8.46 5.48
CA VAL A 13 12.06 7.78 6.17
C VAL A 13 12.56 6.56 5.37
N GLN A 14 11.71 6.00 4.50
CA GLN A 14 11.96 4.78 3.73
C GLN A 14 12.29 5.03 2.25
N THR A 15 12.74 6.23 1.90
CA THR A 15 13.10 6.64 0.52
C THR A 15 14.06 5.67 -0.18
N LYS A 16 15.03 5.09 0.56
CA LYS A 16 15.93 4.06 0.03
C LYS A 16 15.20 2.79 -0.39
N LEU A 17 14.26 2.31 0.42
CA LEU A 17 13.46 1.13 0.12
C LEU A 17 12.50 1.41 -1.04
N LEU A 18 11.85 2.58 -1.05
CA LEU A 18 11.01 3.02 -2.17
C LEU A 18 11.81 3.14 -3.47
N THR A 19 13.05 3.62 -3.41
CA THR A 19 13.95 3.67 -4.56
C THR A 19 14.31 2.28 -5.08
N GLN A 20 14.38 1.25 -4.23
CA GLN A 20 14.59 -0.13 -4.68
C GLN A 20 13.39 -0.67 -5.48
N ILE A 21 12.17 -0.22 -5.18
CA ILE A 21 10.99 -0.59 -5.96
C ILE A 21 11.04 0.05 -7.36
N LYS A 22 11.56 1.29 -7.45
CA LYS A 22 11.73 1.96 -8.75
C LYS A 22 12.59 1.09 -9.67
N LYS A 23 12.21 1.03 -10.95
CA LYS A 23 12.87 0.28 -12.03
C LYS A 23 12.75 -1.24 -11.95
N HIS A 24 12.12 -1.82 -10.93
CA HIS A 24 11.79 -3.23 -10.94
C HIS A 24 10.36 -3.48 -11.38
N LYS A 25 10.14 -4.67 -11.94
CA LYS A 25 8.81 -5.17 -12.21
C LYS A 25 8.19 -5.72 -10.95
N ILE A 26 6.89 -5.50 -10.80
CA ILE A 26 6.09 -6.19 -9.78
C ILE A 26 5.81 -7.60 -10.28
N SER A 27 6.18 -8.61 -9.49
CA SER A 27 5.92 -10.02 -9.80
C SER A 27 4.68 -10.54 -9.07
N LYS A 28 4.36 -9.98 -7.90
CA LYS A 28 3.17 -10.34 -7.11
C LYS A 28 2.64 -9.16 -6.30
N LEU A 29 1.33 -9.12 -6.13
CA LEU A 29 0.63 -8.25 -5.21
C LEU A 29 -0.32 -9.11 -4.37
N VAL A 30 -0.24 -9.00 -3.05
CA VAL A 30 -1.09 -9.78 -2.13
C VAL A 30 -1.64 -8.88 -1.06
N ARG A 31 -2.97 -8.86 -0.92
CA ARG A 31 -3.67 -8.22 0.17
C ARG A 31 -3.78 -9.19 1.34
N TYR A 32 -3.55 -8.72 2.56
CA TYR A 32 -3.77 -9.46 3.80
C TYR A 32 -4.77 -8.70 4.67
N SER A 33 -5.75 -9.40 5.23
CA SER A 33 -6.78 -8.84 6.12
C SER A 33 -7.17 -9.84 7.21
N TRP A 34 -7.68 -9.31 8.33
CA TRP A 34 -8.24 -10.11 9.43
C TRP A 34 -9.57 -10.77 9.09
N LEU A 35 -10.32 -10.20 8.15
CA LEU A 35 -11.57 -10.79 7.68
C LEU A 35 -11.31 -11.63 6.42
N SER A 36 -12.01 -12.74 6.31
CA SER A 36 -12.01 -13.48 5.06
C SER A 36 -12.61 -12.62 3.93
N PRO A 37 -12.27 -12.90 2.65
CA PRO A 37 -12.77 -12.09 1.53
C PRO A 37 -14.31 -12.08 1.43
N GLU A 38 -14.95 -13.19 1.82
CA GLU A 38 -16.42 -13.30 1.86
C GLU A 38 -17.02 -12.43 2.95
N GLU A 39 -16.45 -12.47 4.17
CA GLU A 39 -16.89 -11.65 5.29
C GLU A 39 -16.69 -10.17 5.00
N ALA A 40 -15.51 -9.77 4.51
CA ALA A 40 -15.22 -8.39 4.16
C ALA A 40 -16.19 -7.83 3.11
N SER A 41 -16.52 -8.61 2.07
CA SER A 41 -17.51 -8.21 1.06
C SER A 41 -18.90 -7.98 1.67
N LYS A 42 -19.30 -8.85 2.61
CA LYS A 42 -20.64 -8.81 3.21
C LYS A 42 -20.77 -7.75 4.30
N GLU A 43 -19.80 -7.65 5.19
CA GLU A 43 -19.85 -6.76 6.35
C GLU A 43 -19.70 -5.29 5.97
N TRP A 44 -18.89 -5.00 4.95
CA TRP A 44 -18.59 -3.63 4.52
C TRP A 44 -19.30 -3.23 3.23
N ASP A 45 -20.22 -4.07 2.74
CA ASP A 45 -20.96 -3.86 1.49
C ASP A 45 -20.04 -3.53 0.29
N ILE A 46 -18.87 -4.17 0.27
CA ILE A 46 -17.88 -4.00 -0.79
C ILE A 46 -18.20 -5.01 -1.90
N PRO A 47 -18.33 -4.57 -3.17
CA PRO A 47 -18.45 -5.49 -4.29
C PRO A 47 -17.31 -6.51 -4.27
N ARG A 48 -17.62 -7.80 -4.44
CA ARG A 48 -16.61 -8.88 -4.34
C ARG A 48 -15.34 -8.55 -5.13
N SER A 49 -15.48 -8.12 -6.38
CA SER A 49 -14.35 -7.76 -7.26
C SER A 49 -13.42 -6.69 -6.68
N SER A 50 -13.92 -5.80 -5.81
CA SER A 50 -13.15 -4.67 -5.27
C SER A 50 -12.61 -4.94 -3.85
N VAL A 51 -12.83 -6.14 -3.29
CA VAL A 51 -12.38 -6.53 -1.94
C VAL A 51 -10.86 -6.40 -1.82
N PHE A 52 -10.08 -6.89 -2.80
CA PHE A 52 -8.61 -6.73 -2.79
C PHE A 52 -8.16 -5.28 -2.55
N ARG A 53 -8.88 -4.31 -3.14
CA ARG A 53 -8.52 -2.90 -3.12
C ARG A 53 -9.02 -2.15 -1.89
N LEU A 54 -10.22 -2.47 -1.42
CA LEU A 54 -10.97 -1.63 -0.48
C LEU A 54 -11.11 -2.23 0.93
N THR A 55 -10.81 -3.52 1.11
CA THR A 55 -10.85 -4.17 2.43
C THR A 55 -9.66 -3.71 3.27
N ALA A 56 -9.87 -3.15 4.46
CA ALA A 56 -8.82 -2.78 5.42
C ALA A 56 -7.79 -3.91 5.63
N GLY A 57 -6.52 -3.54 5.82
CA GLY A 57 -5.42 -4.50 5.96
C GLY A 57 -4.12 -4.03 5.32
N THR A 58 -3.26 -4.97 4.96
CA THR A 58 -1.90 -4.75 4.47
C THR A 58 -1.77 -5.19 3.01
N LEU A 59 -0.98 -4.46 2.22
CA LEU A 59 -0.53 -4.89 0.90
C LEU A 59 0.94 -5.31 0.97
N LEU A 60 1.26 -6.49 0.45
CA LEU A 60 2.62 -6.87 0.11
C LEU A 60 2.85 -6.79 -1.39
N ILE A 61 3.94 -6.11 -1.78
CA ILE A 61 4.42 -6.03 -3.16
C ILE A 61 5.70 -6.87 -3.26
N THR A 62 5.68 -7.90 -4.11
CA THR A 62 6.88 -8.67 -4.46
C THR A 62 7.44 -8.18 -5.78
N LEU A 63 8.75 -7.90 -5.81
CA LEU A 63 9.46 -7.52 -7.02
C LEU A 63 10.00 -8.75 -7.76
N GLU A 64 10.40 -8.56 -9.02
CA GLU A 64 11.07 -9.61 -9.80
C GLU A 64 12.39 -10.12 -9.16
N THR A 65 12.98 -9.33 -8.24
CA THR A 65 14.17 -9.72 -7.47
C THR A 65 13.86 -10.56 -6.23
N ASN A 66 12.57 -10.84 -5.96
CA ASN A 66 12.04 -11.46 -4.73
C ASN A 66 12.09 -10.59 -3.47
N LEU A 67 12.51 -9.31 -3.58
CA LEU A 67 12.29 -8.34 -2.52
C LEU A 67 10.78 -8.19 -2.26
N ILE A 68 10.35 -8.25 -1.00
CA ILE A 68 8.97 -8.02 -0.58
C ILE A 68 8.90 -6.79 0.29
N VAL A 69 8.07 -5.82 -0.11
CA VAL A 69 7.82 -4.58 0.62
C VAL A 69 6.37 -4.56 1.07
N GLY A 70 6.16 -4.26 2.34
CA GLY A 70 4.83 -4.14 2.92
C GLY A 70 4.38 -2.69 3.04
N PHE A 71 3.07 -2.51 2.94
CA PHE A 71 2.37 -1.23 3.03
C PHE A 71 1.08 -1.39 3.84
N SER A 72 0.81 -0.43 4.72
CA SER A 72 -0.45 -0.38 5.46
C SER A 72 -0.79 1.06 5.86
N SER A 73 -1.92 1.25 6.52
CA SER A 73 -2.31 2.50 7.17
C SER A 73 -1.54 2.68 8.48
N LEU A 74 -1.20 3.93 8.82
CA LEU A 74 -0.59 4.33 10.08
C LEU A 74 -1.38 5.52 10.68
N PRO A 75 -2.57 5.29 11.24
CA PRO A 75 -3.50 6.35 11.62
C PRO A 75 -2.93 7.37 12.61
N GLU A 76 -2.10 6.93 13.56
CA GLU A 76 -1.49 7.82 14.56
C GLU A 76 -0.46 8.81 13.97
N LYS A 77 -0.09 8.63 12.70
CA LYS A 77 0.75 9.54 11.91
C LYS A 77 -0.02 10.22 10.78
N ALA A 78 -1.32 9.96 10.65
CA ALA A 78 -2.14 10.36 9.50
C ALA A 78 -1.43 10.02 8.16
N SER A 79 -0.86 8.83 8.09
CA SER A 79 0.11 8.43 7.07
C SER A 79 -0.14 6.99 6.66
N ILE A 80 0.46 6.56 5.55
CA ILE A 80 0.74 5.14 5.36
C ILE A 80 2.06 4.76 6.06
N THR A 81 2.30 3.47 6.22
CA THR A 81 3.57 2.88 6.67
C THR A 81 4.19 2.00 5.58
N VAL A 82 5.51 1.90 5.57
CA VAL A 82 6.32 1.11 4.63
C VAL A 82 7.38 0.33 5.41
N TRP A 83 7.55 -0.95 5.10
CA TRP A 83 8.61 -1.78 5.65
C TRP A 83 9.14 -2.79 4.65
N LEU A 84 10.36 -3.26 4.90
CA LEU A 84 10.89 -4.43 4.24
C LEU A 84 10.28 -5.65 4.92
N GLU A 85 9.54 -6.47 4.18
CA GLU A 85 8.96 -7.72 4.69
C GLU A 85 9.95 -8.87 4.52
N LYS A 86 10.57 -8.95 3.32
CA LYS A 86 11.52 -10.01 2.97
C LYS A 86 12.58 -9.49 2.01
N THR A 87 13.82 -9.87 2.27
CA THR A 87 14.98 -9.56 1.42
C THR A 87 15.02 -10.41 0.16
N GLU A 88 15.86 -10.02 -0.81
CA GLU A 88 16.12 -10.81 -2.03
C GLU A 88 16.74 -12.18 -1.70
N GLU A 89 17.54 -12.26 -0.63
CA GLU A 89 18.14 -13.50 -0.12
C GLU A 89 17.16 -14.36 0.69
N GLY A 90 15.97 -13.82 0.98
CA GLY A 90 14.90 -14.51 1.68
C GLY A 90 14.92 -14.40 3.21
N GLU A 91 15.77 -13.54 3.78
CA GLU A 91 15.67 -13.14 5.19
C GLU A 91 14.38 -12.35 5.44
N GLN A 92 13.71 -12.67 6.55
CA GLN A 92 12.51 -12.00 7.06
C GLN A 92 12.53 -12.03 8.59
N ASP A 93 11.77 -11.15 9.24
CA ASP A 93 11.52 -11.25 10.67
C ASP A 93 10.59 -12.44 10.95
N LYS A 94 10.95 -13.32 11.88
CA LYS A 94 10.15 -14.52 12.16
C LYS A 94 8.96 -14.24 13.06
N GLU A 95 9.02 -13.18 13.85
CA GLU A 95 7.99 -12.86 14.86
C GLU A 95 6.90 -11.96 14.30
N THR A 96 7.23 -11.12 13.32
CA THR A 96 6.35 -10.04 12.83
C THR A 96 6.01 -10.13 11.34
N SER A 97 6.53 -11.14 10.63
CA SER A 97 6.28 -11.29 9.19
C SER A 97 4.82 -11.67 8.92
N ILE A 98 4.13 -10.81 8.17
CA ILE A 98 2.76 -10.96 7.71
C ILE A 98 2.56 -12.25 6.91
N ILE A 99 3.60 -12.71 6.19
CA ILE A 99 3.54 -13.94 5.39
C ILE A 99 3.31 -15.19 6.24
N ASN A 100 3.73 -15.18 7.51
CA ASN A 100 3.62 -16.33 8.41
C ASN A 100 2.48 -16.19 9.43
N ASP A 101 1.70 -15.11 9.37
CA ASP A 101 0.58 -14.87 10.26
C ASP A 101 -0.63 -15.69 9.79
N ASP A 102 -1.00 -16.71 10.57
CA ASP A 102 -2.09 -17.63 10.25
C ASP A 102 -3.48 -17.08 10.61
N GLU A 103 -3.54 -15.93 11.28
CA GLU A 103 -4.78 -15.21 11.57
C GLU A 103 -5.19 -14.28 10.40
N LEU A 104 -4.33 -14.09 9.40
CA LEU A 104 -4.59 -13.25 8.23
C LEU A 104 -5.04 -14.05 7.00
N TYR A 105 -6.10 -13.56 6.36
CA TYR A 105 -6.56 -14.04 5.07
C TYR A 105 -5.89 -13.28 3.94
N SER A 106 -5.44 -14.00 2.91
CA SER A 106 -4.77 -13.41 1.75
C SER A 106 -5.65 -13.41 0.50
N ILE A 107 -5.48 -12.38 -0.33
CA ILE A 107 -6.08 -12.27 -1.67
C ILE A 107 -4.97 -11.94 -2.66
N ASP A 108 -4.82 -12.76 -3.69
CA ASP A 108 -3.91 -12.46 -4.80
C ASP A 108 -4.54 -11.42 -5.73
N SER A 109 -3.73 -10.51 -6.28
CA SER A 109 -4.19 -9.52 -7.27
C SER A 109 -4.89 -10.09 -8.50
N CYS A 110 -4.64 -11.36 -8.84
CA CYS A 110 -5.27 -12.05 -9.96
C CYS A 110 -6.39 -13.01 -9.53
N ASP A 111 -6.87 -12.91 -8.28
CA ASP A 111 -8.05 -13.62 -7.83
C ASP A 111 -9.27 -13.24 -8.70
N GLN A 112 -9.94 -14.24 -9.26
CA GLN A 112 -11.03 -14.03 -10.23
C GLN A 112 -12.34 -13.56 -9.61
N VAL A 113 -12.48 -13.65 -8.28
CA VAL A 113 -13.70 -13.34 -7.54
C VAL A 113 -13.52 -12.06 -6.73
N TYR A 114 -12.37 -11.93 -6.09
CA TYR A 114 -12.10 -10.90 -5.08
C TYR A 114 -11.15 -9.80 -5.52
N SER A 115 -10.71 -9.82 -6.78
CA SER A 115 -9.86 -8.79 -7.37
C SER A 115 -10.37 -8.34 -8.74
N GLU A 116 -9.88 -7.19 -9.18
CA GLU A 116 -10.20 -6.60 -10.48
C GLU A 116 -9.09 -6.93 -11.49
N GLN A 117 -9.50 -7.18 -12.74
CA GLN A 117 -8.58 -7.47 -13.83
C GLN A 117 -7.51 -6.37 -14.01
N SER A 118 -7.89 -5.10 -13.81
CA SER A 118 -7.00 -3.94 -13.89
C SER A 118 -5.85 -4.00 -12.89
N ILE A 119 -6.04 -4.60 -11.71
CA ILE A 119 -4.99 -4.81 -10.71
C ILE A 119 -4.06 -5.94 -11.13
N CYS A 120 -4.60 -7.05 -11.62
CA CYS A 120 -3.81 -8.16 -12.15
C CYS A 120 -2.91 -7.72 -13.33
N GLU A 121 -3.38 -6.77 -14.15
CA GLU A 121 -2.63 -6.20 -15.29
C GLU A 121 -1.40 -5.36 -14.88
N LEU A 122 -1.27 -5.02 -13.60
CA LEU A 122 -0.08 -4.37 -13.02
C LEU A 122 1.10 -5.34 -12.87
N LEU A 123 0.84 -6.66 -12.85
CA LEU A 123 1.91 -7.64 -12.81
C LEU A 123 2.79 -7.55 -14.06
N ASN A 124 4.08 -7.77 -13.88
CA ASN A 124 5.13 -7.58 -14.89
C ASN A 124 5.28 -6.14 -15.43
N ARG A 125 4.57 -5.17 -14.86
CA ARG A 125 4.80 -3.74 -15.14
C ARG A 125 5.93 -3.23 -14.28
N GLN A 126 6.76 -2.39 -14.89
CA GLN A 126 7.89 -1.75 -14.23
C GLN A 126 7.40 -0.47 -13.54
N VAL A 127 7.78 -0.30 -12.28
CA VAL A 127 7.54 0.96 -11.56
C VAL A 127 8.48 2.03 -12.12
N ARG A 128 7.90 3.11 -12.65
CA ARG A 128 8.60 4.23 -13.26
C ARG A 128 8.96 5.29 -12.22
N THR A 129 7.96 5.75 -11.47
CA THR A 129 8.13 6.78 -10.43
C THR A 129 7.34 6.40 -9.19
N ILE A 130 7.79 6.92 -8.05
CA ILE A 130 7.07 6.83 -6.78
C ILE A 130 7.12 8.21 -6.15
N LYS A 131 5.94 8.73 -5.80
CA LYS A 131 5.79 10.02 -5.13
C LYS A 131 5.00 9.84 -3.84
N ILE A 132 5.43 10.54 -2.81
CA ILE A 132 4.71 10.66 -1.54
C ILE A 132 3.63 11.72 -1.73
N LEU A 133 2.39 11.35 -1.41
CA LEU A 133 1.25 12.26 -1.37
C LEU A 133 1.08 12.75 0.07
N LYS A 134 1.42 14.01 0.30
CA LYS A 134 1.32 14.64 1.61
C LYS A 134 0.08 15.53 1.68
N LYS A 135 -0.80 15.28 2.64
CA LYS A 135 -2.01 16.10 2.87
C LYS A 135 -1.66 17.35 3.66
N GLU A 136 -2.19 18.50 3.24
CA GLU A 136 -2.10 19.72 4.05
C GLU A 136 -2.83 19.53 5.39
N PRO A 137 -2.20 19.89 6.51
CA PRO A 137 -2.79 19.69 7.82
C PRO A 137 -3.98 20.63 8.04
N GLU A 138 -5.11 20.06 8.42
CA GLU A 138 -6.36 20.84 8.66
C GLU A 138 -6.39 21.49 10.04
N ASN A 139 -5.52 21.06 10.96
CA ASN A 139 -5.45 21.59 12.32
C ASN A 139 -4.04 21.47 12.92
N ILE A 140 -3.83 22.07 14.09
CA ILE A 140 -2.53 22.13 14.78
C ILE A 140 -2.00 20.74 15.16
N LEU A 141 -2.89 19.79 15.48
CA LEU A 141 -2.47 18.43 15.83
C LEU A 141 -1.90 17.72 14.61
N LEU A 142 -2.59 17.78 13.48
CA LEU A 142 -2.11 17.21 12.21
C LEU A 142 -0.85 17.91 11.72
N ALA A 143 -0.70 19.22 11.96
CA ALA A 143 0.50 19.96 11.57
C ALA A 143 1.78 19.46 12.25
N GLN A 144 1.68 18.65 13.31
CA GLN A 144 2.81 18.02 14.00
C GLN A 144 3.08 16.59 13.49
N LEU A 145 2.24 16.05 12.62
CA LEU A 145 2.37 14.71 12.07
C LEU A 145 2.99 14.72 10.66
N PRO A 146 3.52 13.58 10.18
CA PRO A 146 4.04 13.47 8.82
C PRO A 146 2.99 13.79 7.74
N CYS A 147 1.75 13.32 7.94
CA CYS A 147 0.63 13.50 7.00
C CYS A 147 0.90 12.94 5.58
N GLU A 148 1.71 11.89 5.47
CA GLU A 148 2.05 11.22 4.20
C GLU A 148 0.97 10.20 3.87
N ALA A 149 -0.21 10.73 3.54
CA ALA A 149 -1.46 10.00 3.37
C ALA A 149 -1.49 9.06 2.16
N GLY A 150 -0.46 9.06 1.30
CA GLY A 150 -0.35 8.00 0.31
C GLY A 150 0.96 7.95 -0.46
N LEU A 151 1.07 6.91 -1.28
CA LEU A 151 2.12 6.74 -2.28
C LEU A 151 1.49 6.62 -3.67
N LEU A 152 1.82 7.54 -4.56
CA LEU A 152 1.53 7.43 -5.98
C LEU A 152 2.63 6.63 -6.67
N ILE A 153 2.26 5.48 -7.23
CA ILE A 153 3.11 4.59 -8.02
C ILE A 153 2.70 4.72 -9.48
N GLU A 154 3.60 5.26 -10.30
CA GLU A 154 3.41 5.35 -11.75
C GLU A 154 4.11 4.18 -12.43
N PHE A 155 3.40 3.46 -13.29
CA PHE A 155 3.93 2.35 -14.07
C PHE A 155 4.35 2.80 -15.48
N ASN A 156 5.21 2.01 -16.13
CA ASN A 156 5.69 2.30 -17.48
C ASN A 156 4.61 2.34 -18.58
N ASN A 157 3.42 1.79 -18.34
CA ASN A 157 2.25 1.87 -19.22
C ASN A 157 1.38 3.11 -18.96
N GLY A 158 1.78 3.99 -18.03
CA GLY A 158 1.05 5.20 -17.65
C GLY A 158 -0.04 4.98 -16.59
N THR A 159 -0.23 3.74 -16.09
CA THR A 159 -1.15 3.52 -14.97
C THR A 159 -0.61 4.17 -13.71
N GLU A 160 -1.49 4.86 -12.98
CA GLU A 160 -1.20 5.56 -11.73
C GLU A 160 -2.02 4.94 -10.60
N LEU A 161 -1.34 4.20 -9.71
CA LEU A 161 -1.92 3.56 -8.54
C LEU A 161 -1.54 4.34 -7.29
N VAL A 162 -2.45 4.43 -6.34
CA VAL A 162 -2.26 5.13 -5.06
C VAL A 162 -2.50 4.16 -3.93
N LEU A 163 -1.48 3.98 -3.10
CA LEU A 163 -1.61 3.34 -1.80
C LEU A 163 -2.03 4.42 -0.82
N SER A 164 -3.22 4.31 -0.25
CA SER A 164 -3.94 5.42 0.36
C SER A 164 -4.28 5.15 1.82
N HIS A 165 -4.10 6.15 2.65
CA HIS A 165 -4.77 6.35 3.94
C HIS A 165 -5.84 7.43 3.74
N GLY A 166 -7.10 7.02 3.53
CA GLY A 166 -8.25 7.93 3.47
C GLY A 166 -8.38 8.89 2.28
N LEU A 167 -7.60 8.75 1.19
CA LEU A 167 -7.65 9.70 0.06
C LEU A 167 -8.90 9.58 -0.83
N HIS A 168 -9.69 8.52 -0.69
CA HIS A 168 -10.90 8.27 -1.47
C HIS A 168 -12.20 8.57 -0.72
N ASP A 169 -12.16 8.58 0.62
CA ASP A 169 -13.36 8.65 1.48
C ASP A 169 -13.14 9.39 2.82
N ASN A 170 -11.90 9.77 3.17
CA ASN A 170 -11.46 10.26 4.49
C ASN A 170 -11.57 9.23 5.64
N SER A 171 -11.59 7.92 5.35
CA SER A 171 -11.43 6.90 6.39
C SER A 171 -9.98 6.78 6.85
N ASP A 172 -9.77 6.10 7.98
CA ASP A 172 -8.42 5.73 8.43
C ASP A 172 -7.95 4.41 7.80
N ASP A 173 -8.75 3.82 6.92
CA ASP A 173 -8.47 2.53 6.31
C ASP A 173 -7.45 2.64 5.18
N PHE A 174 -6.63 1.59 5.08
CA PHE A 174 -5.71 1.44 3.97
C PHE A 174 -6.47 0.99 2.73
N ALA A 175 -6.35 1.72 1.63
CA ALA A 175 -6.99 1.39 0.36
C ALA A 175 -6.01 1.46 -0.82
N ILE A 176 -6.31 0.71 -1.87
CA ILE A 176 -5.59 0.73 -3.15
C ILE A 176 -6.54 1.33 -4.18
N ILE A 177 -6.23 2.56 -4.61
CA ILE A 177 -7.07 3.31 -5.53
C ILE A 177 -6.26 3.74 -6.75
N PHE A 178 -6.91 3.95 -7.88
CA PHE A 178 -6.33 4.67 -8.99
C PHE A 178 -6.32 6.16 -8.70
N LYS A 179 -5.35 6.89 -9.26
CA LYS A 179 -5.22 8.34 -9.01
C LYS A 179 -6.49 9.13 -9.32
N HIS A 180 -7.24 8.74 -10.35
CA HIS A 180 -8.49 9.41 -10.74
C HIS A 180 -9.64 9.21 -9.73
N GLU A 181 -9.50 8.30 -8.78
CA GLU A 181 -10.47 8.06 -7.70
C GLU A 181 -10.16 8.87 -6.43
N ILE A 182 -9.03 9.59 -6.38
CA ILE A 182 -8.80 10.57 -5.32
C ILE A 182 -9.92 11.62 -5.41
N ARG A 183 -10.54 11.92 -4.27
CA ARG A 183 -11.59 12.92 -4.23
C ARG A 183 -11.07 14.30 -4.66
N PRO A 184 -11.80 15.05 -5.50
CA PRO A 184 -11.35 16.36 -5.97
C PRO A 184 -11.02 17.34 -4.84
N ASP A 185 -11.80 17.35 -3.75
CA ASP A 185 -11.59 18.25 -2.61
C ASP A 185 -10.36 17.89 -1.76
N ILE A 186 -9.85 16.66 -1.89
CA ILE A 186 -8.61 16.22 -1.27
C ILE A 186 -7.43 16.52 -2.21
N LEU A 187 -7.60 16.28 -3.52
CA LEU A 187 -6.56 16.43 -4.53
C LEU A 187 -5.93 17.84 -4.51
N ASP A 188 -6.75 18.88 -4.38
CA ASP A 188 -6.30 20.28 -4.30
C ASP A 188 -5.43 20.60 -3.06
N LYS A 189 -5.42 19.70 -2.07
CA LYS A 189 -4.69 19.82 -0.80
C LYS A 189 -3.53 18.83 -0.69
N LEU A 190 -3.16 18.17 -1.78
CA LEU A 190 -2.05 17.23 -1.82
C LEU A 190 -0.79 17.90 -2.36
N GLN A 191 0.31 17.67 -1.68
CA GLN A 191 1.65 17.95 -2.18
C GLN A 191 2.28 16.64 -2.64
N GLU A 192 2.77 16.61 -3.88
CA GLU A 192 3.54 15.49 -4.40
C GLU A 192 5.04 15.71 -4.11
N ILE A 193 5.67 14.76 -3.41
CA ILE A 193 7.10 14.78 -3.07
C ILE A 193 7.75 13.56 -3.70
N GLU A 194 8.86 13.71 -4.42
CA GLU A 194 9.58 12.55 -4.98
C GLU A 194 10.18 11.70 -3.85
N ALA A 195 9.91 10.39 -3.88
CA ALA A 195 10.46 9.43 -2.92
C ALA A 195 11.92 9.05 -3.22
#